data_AF-A0A2W6K6K6-F1
#
_entry.id   AF-A0A2W6K6K6-F1
#
_cell.length_a   1.000
_cell.length_b   1.000
_cell.length_c   1.000
_cell.angle_alpha   90.00
_cell.angle_beta   90.00
_cell.angle_gamma   90.00
#
_symmetry.space_group_name_H-M   'P 1'
#
loop_
_entity.id
_entity.type
_entity.pdbx_description
1 polymer ?
#
loop_
_entity_poly.entity_id
_entity_poly.type
_entity_poly.pdbx_seq_one_letter_code
_entity_poly.pdbx_strand_id
1 'polypeptide(L)'
;MVWHRWAALVLCIASLVAAQRQLSARPIPSPLAFKSISGERYSQLRRQAIQFVEARPRQGFQFVERYEDGAFQIHCRGVPVLWLERRSQHLLMQASLDAKQRASDALLLRALLQRQLQPLDYLEQVFAGVPEPVLMDRVLAILAGGLPDGARCVTE
;
A
#
# COMPACT_ATOMS: atom_id res chain seq x y z
N MET A 1 -14.24 -52.39 8.06
CA MET A 1 -15.01 -51.24 8.64
C MET A 1 -14.13 -50.17 9.28
N VAL A 2 -13.11 -50.52 10.07
CA VAL A 2 -12.24 -49.53 10.76
C VAL A 2 -11.39 -48.70 9.78
N TRP A 3 -10.85 -49.30 8.72
CA TRP A 3 -9.99 -48.63 7.73
C TRP A 3 -10.64 -47.45 7.00
N HIS A 4 -11.90 -47.59 6.57
CA HIS A 4 -12.63 -46.52 5.86
C HIS A 4 -12.96 -45.33 6.77
N ARG A 5 -13.19 -45.56 8.06
CA ARG A 5 -13.41 -44.48 9.04
C ARG A 5 -12.14 -43.64 9.23
N TRP A 6 -10.97 -44.28 9.29
CA TRP A 6 -9.70 -43.55 9.39
C TRP A 6 -9.38 -42.77 8.11
N ALA A 7 -9.61 -43.37 6.95
CA ALA A 7 -9.40 -42.69 5.66
C ALA A 7 -10.28 -41.44 5.52
N ALA A 8 -11.56 -41.52 5.89
CA ALA A 8 -12.47 -40.38 5.87
C ALA A 8 -12.03 -39.27 6.84
N LEU A 9 -11.54 -39.65 8.03
CA LEU A 9 -11.09 -38.70 9.04
C LEU A 9 -9.80 -37.98 8.62
N VAL A 10 -8.86 -38.68 7.99
CA VAL A 10 -7.65 -38.09 7.40
C VAL A 10 -8.01 -37.12 6.27
N LEU A 11 -8.97 -37.46 5.41
CA LEU A 11 -9.46 -36.56 4.34
C LEU A 11 -10.16 -35.31 4.89
N CYS A 12 -10.96 -35.44 5.95
CA CYS A 12 -11.57 -34.29 6.64
C CYS A 12 -10.53 -33.37 7.26
N ILE A 13 -9.49 -33.91 7.90
CA ILE A 13 -8.43 -33.09 8.48
C ILE A 13 -7.63 -32.39 7.38
N ALA A 14 -7.26 -33.10 6.32
CA ALA A 14 -6.50 -32.53 5.21
C ALA A 14 -7.25 -31.38 4.51
N SER A 15 -8.57 -31.53 4.32
CA SER A 15 -9.41 -30.47 3.74
C SER A 15 -9.56 -29.26 4.66
N LEU A 16 -9.70 -29.45 5.98
CA LEU A 16 -9.70 -28.35 6.95
C LEU A 16 -8.37 -27.59 6.93
N VAL A 17 -7.24 -28.29 6.92
CA VAL A 17 -5.91 -27.69 6.88
C VAL A 17 -5.67 -26.93 5.56
N ALA A 18 -6.13 -27.49 4.43
CA ALA A 18 -6.05 -26.83 3.13
C ALA A 18 -6.91 -25.55 3.09
N ALA A 19 -8.14 -25.62 3.57
CA ALA A 19 -9.05 -24.48 3.65
C ALA A 19 -8.50 -23.38 4.58
N GLN A 20 -7.94 -23.76 5.74
CA GLN A 20 -7.33 -22.82 6.67
C GLN A 20 -6.09 -22.13 6.07
N ARG A 21 -5.25 -22.86 5.32
CA ARG A 21 -4.12 -22.25 4.60
C ARG A 21 -4.58 -21.27 3.53
N GLN A 22 -5.66 -21.57 2.81
CA GLN A 22 -6.25 -20.63 1.84
C GLN A 22 -6.86 -19.40 2.52
N LEU A 23 -7.48 -19.55 3.69
CA LEU A 23 -8.06 -18.42 4.43
C LEU A 23 -6.96 -17.49 4.99
N SER A 24 -5.86 -18.05 5.49
CA SER A 24 -4.67 -17.29 5.92
C SER A 24 -3.94 -16.60 4.77
N ALA A 25 -4.18 -17.02 3.53
CA ALA A 25 -3.64 -16.37 2.34
C ALA A 25 -4.44 -15.13 1.93
N ARG A 26 -5.54 -14.78 2.63
CA ARG A 26 -6.26 -13.53 2.38
C ARG A 26 -5.29 -12.39 2.71
N PRO A 27 -4.82 -11.63 1.73
CA PRO A 27 -3.78 -10.64 1.98
C PRO A 27 -4.38 -9.60 2.90
N ILE A 28 -3.83 -9.48 4.12
CA ILE A 28 -4.15 -8.36 4.99
C ILE A 28 -3.86 -7.11 4.15
N PRO A 29 -4.84 -6.24 3.92
CA PRO A 29 -4.63 -5.08 3.11
C PRO A 29 -3.53 -4.23 3.74
N SER A 30 -2.63 -3.70 2.92
CA SER A 30 -1.52 -2.90 3.40
C SER A 30 -2.07 -1.76 4.27
N PRO A 31 -1.57 -1.57 5.50
CA PRO A 31 -2.10 -0.56 6.40
C PRO A 31 -2.02 0.80 5.71
N LEU A 32 -3.15 1.52 5.76
CA LEU A 32 -3.28 2.85 5.19
C LEU A 32 -3.02 3.92 6.25
N ALA A 33 -3.21 3.58 7.54
CA ALA A 33 -2.91 4.48 8.64
C ALA A 33 -1.84 3.94 9.60
N PHE A 34 -1.08 4.88 10.14
CA PHE A 34 0.06 4.65 11.01
C PHE A 34 0.00 5.57 12.22
N LYS A 35 0.62 5.18 13.32
CA LYS A 35 0.74 6.05 14.50
C LYS A 35 1.41 7.37 14.11
N SER A 36 0.99 8.46 14.77
CA SER A 36 1.62 9.77 14.61
C SER A 36 3.12 9.72 14.94
N ILE A 37 3.91 10.54 14.24
CA ILE A 37 5.36 10.69 14.49
C ILE A 37 5.72 12.15 14.78
N SER A 38 6.91 12.35 15.35
CA SER A 38 7.47 13.69 15.58
C SER A 38 7.69 14.44 14.28
N GLY A 39 7.72 15.78 14.34
CA GLY A 39 7.98 16.62 13.16
C GLY A 39 9.34 16.33 12.51
N GLU A 40 10.34 15.97 13.30
CA GLU A 40 11.67 15.59 12.82
C GLU A 40 11.62 14.29 12.00
N ARG A 41 10.99 13.24 12.54
CA ARG A 41 10.81 11.97 11.82
C ARG A 41 9.98 12.16 10.55
N TYR A 42 8.95 13.00 10.60
CA TYR A 42 8.19 13.34 9.39
C TYR A 42 9.05 14.05 8.34
N SER A 43 9.88 15.00 8.77
CA SER A 43 10.84 15.71 7.91
C SER A 43 11.88 14.76 7.31
N GLN A 44 12.26 13.70 8.02
CA GLN A 44 13.14 12.65 7.50
C GLN A 44 12.46 11.84 6.38
N LEU A 45 11.21 11.43 6.55
CA LEU A 45 10.45 10.74 5.50
C LEU A 45 10.28 11.64 4.26
N ARG A 46 10.01 12.94 4.48
CA ARG A 46 9.95 13.95 3.42
C ARG A 46 11.25 14.03 2.63
N ARG A 47 12.41 14.08 3.31
CA ARG A 47 13.73 14.08 2.65
C ARG A 47 13.97 12.82 1.83
N GLN A 48 13.61 11.65 2.34
CA GLN A 48 13.72 10.39 1.59
C GLN A 48 12.86 10.39 0.32
N ALA A 49 11.64 10.95 0.40
CA ALA A 49 10.75 11.10 -0.74
C ALA A 49 11.32 12.07 -1.80
N ILE A 50 11.92 13.18 -1.38
CA ILE A 50 12.63 14.12 -2.27
C ILE A 50 13.81 13.42 -2.94
N GLN A 51 14.67 12.75 -2.16
CA GLN A 51 15.84 12.01 -2.68
C GLN A 51 15.43 10.92 -3.68
N PHE A 52 14.30 10.25 -3.48
CA PHE A 52 13.76 9.29 -4.43
C PHE A 52 13.47 9.91 -5.81
N VAL A 53 12.89 11.12 -5.83
CA VAL A 53 12.59 11.86 -7.06
C VAL A 53 13.86 12.40 -7.70
N GLU A 54 14.74 13.00 -6.91
CA GLU A 54 16.02 13.58 -7.38
C GLU A 54 16.93 12.53 -8.01
N ALA A 55 16.91 11.29 -7.50
CA ALA A 55 17.64 10.17 -8.09
C ALA A 55 17.08 9.72 -9.45
N ARG A 56 15.93 10.24 -9.88
CA ARG A 56 15.17 9.81 -11.08
C ARG A 56 14.75 10.98 -11.99
N PRO A 57 15.65 11.90 -12.35
CA PRO A 57 15.29 13.17 -12.99
C PRO A 57 14.62 13.01 -14.37
N ARG A 58 14.87 11.90 -15.07
CA ARG A 58 14.32 11.62 -16.42
C ARG A 58 13.07 10.74 -16.42
N GLN A 59 12.70 10.17 -15.29
CA GLN A 59 11.64 9.16 -15.21
C GLN A 59 10.25 9.80 -15.02
N GLY A 60 10.17 11.12 -14.90
CA GLY A 60 8.89 11.86 -14.80
C GLY A 60 8.29 11.89 -13.40
N PHE A 61 9.05 11.50 -12.37
CA PHE A 61 8.66 11.67 -10.98
C PHE A 61 8.77 13.13 -10.54
N GLN A 62 7.83 13.56 -9.70
CA GLN A 62 7.81 14.91 -9.11
C GLN A 62 7.40 14.82 -7.64
N PHE A 63 8.02 15.65 -6.80
CA PHE A 63 7.63 15.81 -5.41
C PHE A 63 6.75 17.07 -5.29
N VAL A 64 5.58 16.93 -4.66
CA VAL A 64 4.62 18.03 -4.47
C VAL A 64 4.25 18.12 -3.00
N GLU A 65 4.36 19.32 -2.42
CA GLU A 65 3.98 19.61 -1.04
C GLU A 65 2.58 20.22 -0.99
N ARG A 66 1.69 19.67 -0.15
CA ARG A 66 0.38 20.23 0.19
C ARG A 66 0.47 20.86 1.57
N TYR A 67 0.60 22.19 1.60
CA TYR A 67 0.76 22.95 2.83
C TYR A 67 -0.47 22.89 3.76
N GLU A 68 -1.68 22.74 3.22
CA GLU A 68 -2.93 22.76 4.01
C GLU A 68 -3.02 21.62 5.03
N ASP A 69 -2.57 20.42 4.67
CA ASP A 69 -2.64 19.22 5.53
C ASP A 69 -1.25 18.74 5.97
N GLY A 70 -0.21 19.55 5.74
CA GLY A 70 1.18 19.16 5.95
C GLY A 70 1.53 17.84 5.24
N ALA A 71 0.91 17.60 4.09
CA ALA A 71 1.01 16.38 3.32
C ALA A 71 2.04 16.53 2.20
N PHE A 72 2.66 15.43 1.77
CA PHE A 72 3.42 15.41 0.53
C PHE A 72 2.95 14.31 -0.40
N GLN A 73 3.17 14.52 -1.69
CA GLN A 73 2.79 13.62 -2.76
C GLN A 73 3.96 13.39 -3.70
N ILE A 74 4.04 12.17 -4.20
CA ILE A 74 4.85 11.82 -5.35
C ILE A 74 3.92 11.70 -6.54
N HIS A 75 4.20 12.48 -7.56
CA HIS A 75 3.50 12.46 -8.83
C HIS A 75 4.33 11.71 -9.85
N CYS A 76 3.65 11.02 -10.75
CA CYS A 76 4.20 10.50 -11.99
C CYS A 76 3.53 11.23 -13.15
N ARG A 77 4.32 12.01 -13.91
CA ARG A 77 3.82 12.81 -15.05
C ARG A 77 2.60 13.68 -14.67
N GLY A 78 2.63 14.30 -13.49
CA GLY A 78 1.55 15.17 -12.98
C GLY A 78 0.36 14.45 -12.35
N VAL A 79 0.38 13.11 -12.23
CA VAL A 79 -0.66 12.34 -11.55
C VAL A 79 -0.15 11.80 -10.22
N PRO A 80 -0.85 12.00 -9.09
CA PRO A 80 -0.42 11.51 -7.79
C PRO A 80 -0.42 9.98 -7.75
N VAL A 81 0.71 9.38 -7.40
CA VAL A 81 0.88 7.91 -7.30
C VAL A 81 1.14 7.43 -5.88
N LEU A 82 1.65 8.29 -5.00
CA LEU A 82 1.87 8.02 -3.58
C LEU A 82 1.71 9.33 -2.81
N TRP A 83 1.05 9.32 -1.66
CA TRP A 83 0.99 10.47 -0.78
C TRP A 83 1.01 10.07 0.69
N LEU A 84 1.59 10.94 1.50
CA LEU A 84 1.65 10.83 2.95
C LEU A 84 1.06 12.08 3.57
N GLU A 85 -0.03 11.91 4.28
CA GLU A 85 -0.75 12.97 4.96
C GLU A 85 -0.56 12.87 6.48
N ARG A 86 -0.40 14.03 7.12
CA ARG A 86 -0.22 14.12 8.56
C ARG A 86 -1.51 14.60 9.20
N ARG A 87 -2.22 13.70 9.90
CA ARG A 87 -3.37 14.05 10.73
C ARG A 87 -2.93 14.29 12.17
N SER A 88 -3.83 14.81 13.00
CA SER A 88 -3.56 15.14 14.41
C SER A 88 -3.17 13.91 15.24
N GLN A 89 -3.80 12.76 15.00
CA GLN A 89 -3.58 11.54 15.80
C GLN A 89 -2.89 10.39 15.04
N HIS A 90 -2.79 10.48 13.71
CA HIS A 90 -2.26 9.43 12.88
C HIS A 90 -1.66 9.97 11.58
N LEU A 91 -0.95 9.12 10.85
CA LEU A 91 -0.48 9.39 9.49
C LEU A 91 -1.25 8.54 8.51
N LEU A 92 -1.59 9.08 7.34
CA LEU A 92 -2.22 8.35 6.26
C LEU A 92 -1.26 8.22 5.10
N MET A 93 -0.99 6.98 4.67
CA MET A 93 -0.17 6.69 3.50
C MET A 93 -0.97 5.89 2.49
N GLN A 94 -1.18 6.48 1.32
CA GLN A 94 -2.00 5.91 0.26
C GLN A 94 -1.23 5.94 -1.06
N ALA A 95 -1.51 4.98 -1.92
CA ALA A 95 -1.01 4.96 -3.29
C ALA A 95 -2.20 4.91 -4.25
N SER A 96 -2.02 5.45 -5.45
CA SER A 96 -3.04 5.34 -6.49
C SER A 96 -3.28 3.88 -6.87
N LEU A 97 -4.49 3.57 -7.33
CA LEU A 97 -4.87 2.22 -7.73
C LEU A 97 -4.05 1.72 -8.92
N ASP A 98 -3.68 2.63 -9.80
CA ASP A 98 -2.85 2.39 -10.97
C ASP A 98 -1.34 2.51 -10.68
N ALA A 99 -0.92 2.74 -9.42
CA ALA A 99 0.48 2.93 -9.08
C ALA A 99 1.34 1.74 -9.50
N LYS A 100 0.80 0.51 -9.45
CA LYS A 100 1.54 -0.70 -9.84
C LYS A 100 1.94 -0.67 -11.31
N GLN A 101 1.07 -0.18 -12.18
CA GLN A 101 1.27 -0.13 -13.63
C GLN A 101 1.92 1.20 -14.06
N ARG A 102 1.59 2.30 -13.39
CA ARG A 102 2.06 3.65 -13.70
C ARG A 102 3.45 3.94 -13.12
N ALA A 103 3.72 3.50 -11.89
CA ALA A 103 4.90 3.87 -11.14
C ALA A 103 5.26 2.80 -10.08
N SER A 104 5.67 1.61 -10.52
CA SER A 104 6.03 0.50 -9.63
C SER A 104 7.07 0.90 -8.58
N ASP A 105 7.99 1.79 -8.94
CA ASP A 105 9.05 2.27 -8.05
C ASP A 105 8.50 3.13 -6.90
N ALA A 106 7.38 3.82 -7.10
CA ALA A 106 6.71 4.52 -6.02
C ALA A 106 6.15 3.53 -4.97
N LEU A 107 5.80 2.30 -5.37
CA LEU A 107 5.43 1.24 -4.41
C LEU A 107 6.64 0.73 -3.62
N LEU A 108 7.83 0.72 -4.22
CA LEU A 108 9.06 0.42 -3.48
C LEU A 108 9.35 1.52 -2.44
N LEU A 109 9.23 2.79 -2.82
CA LEU A 109 9.34 3.91 -1.88
C LEU A 109 8.31 3.76 -0.75
N ARG A 110 7.05 3.46 -1.08
CA ARG A 110 6.00 3.20 -0.09
C ARG A 110 6.44 2.15 0.93
N ALA A 111 6.93 0.99 0.48
CA ALA A 111 7.37 -0.08 1.36
C ALA A 111 8.54 0.36 2.29
N LEU A 112 9.48 1.16 1.77
CA LEU A 112 10.59 1.70 2.54
C LEU A 112 10.13 2.69 3.62
N LEU A 113 9.18 3.57 3.29
CA LEU A 113 8.61 4.51 4.26
C LEU A 113 7.77 3.78 5.31
N GLN A 114 6.94 2.81 4.90
CA GLN A 114 6.09 2.02 5.80
C GLN A 114 6.90 1.25 6.83
N ARG A 115 8.07 0.71 6.46
CA ARG A 115 8.94 -0.02 7.40
C ARG A 115 9.42 0.85 8.58
N GLN A 116 9.46 2.17 8.40
CA GLN A 116 9.86 3.12 9.43
C GLN A 116 8.68 3.56 10.32
N LEU A 117 7.45 3.10 10.03
CA LEU A 117 6.22 3.51 10.68
C LEU A 117 5.57 2.36 11.43
N GLN A 118 4.93 2.68 12.56
CA GLN A 118 4.12 1.71 13.29
C GLN A 118 2.69 1.73 12.73
N PRO A 119 2.18 0.64 12.12
CA PRO A 119 0.80 0.60 11.65
C PRO A 119 -0.18 0.72 12.83
N LEU A 120 -1.33 1.35 12.56
CA LEU A 120 -2.48 1.27 13.45
C LEU A 120 -3.11 -0.12 13.36
N ASP A 121 -3.67 -0.60 14.47
CA ASP A 121 -4.43 -1.84 14.48
C ASP A 121 -5.71 -1.70 13.62
N TYR A 122 -6.30 -2.83 13.20
CA TYR A 122 -7.48 -2.84 12.34
C TYR A 122 -8.64 -2.00 12.94
N LEU A 123 -8.91 -2.17 14.23
CA LEU A 123 -9.94 -1.39 14.93
C LEU A 123 -9.58 0.10 14.99
N GLU A 124 -8.32 0.45 15.27
CA GLU A 124 -7.86 1.84 15.31
C GLU A 124 -8.00 2.52 13.93
N GLN A 125 -7.76 1.78 12.84
CA GLN A 125 -7.97 2.28 11.47
C GLN A 125 -9.45 2.54 11.17
N VAL A 126 -10.34 1.62 11.59
CA VAL A 126 -11.79 1.81 11.45
C VAL A 126 -12.25 3.05 12.22
N PHE A 127 -11.79 3.24 13.47
CA PHE A 127 -12.14 4.43 14.26
C PHE A 127 -11.54 5.73 13.72
N ALA A 128 -10.39 5.66 13.06
CA ALA A 128 -9.78 6.81 12.41
C ALA A 128 -10.47 7.22 11.09
N GLY A 129 -11.56 6.55 10.70
CA GLY A 129 -12.30 6.85 9.47
C GLY A 129 -11.47 6.58 8.21
N VAL A 130 -10.47 5.70 8.32
CA VAL A 130 -9.59 5.34 7.21
C VAL A 130 -10.45 4.64 6.16
N PRO A 131 -10.40 5.06 4.87
CA PRO A 131 -11.17 4.40 3.84
C PRO A 131 -10.79 2.93 3.81
N GLU A 132 -11.76 2.04 3.97
CA GLU A 132 -11.48 0.60 3.91
C GLU A 132 -10.77 0.31 2.59
N PRO A 133 -9.70 -0.49 2.60
CA PRO A 133 -9.03 -0.91 1.38
C PRO A 133 -10.02 -1.76 0.58
N VAL A 134 -10.71 -1.11 -0.36
CA VAL A 134 -11.91 -1.68 -0.97
C VAL A 134 -11.46 -2.91 -1.75
N LEU A 135 -12.03 -4.08 -1.45
CA LEU A 135 -11.83 -5.28 -2.27
C LEU A 135 -12.14 -5.00 -3.75
N MET A 136 -13.06 -4.07 -4.01
CA MET A 136 -13.43 -3.58 -5.33
C MET A 136 -12.28 -2.86 -6.05
N ASP A 137 -11.41 -2.16 -5.33
CA ASP A 137 -10.25 -1.47 -5.91
C ASP A 137 -9.24 -2.45 -6.51
N ARG A 138 -9.10 -3.63 -5.90
CA ARG A 138 -8.24 -4.70 -6.41
C ARG A 138 -8.82 -5.33 -7.68
N VAL A 139 -10.14 -5.46 -7.74
CA VAL A 139 -10.85 -5.95 -8.93
C VAL A 139 -10.78 -4.91 -10.06
N LEU A 140 -10.99 -3.63 -9.75
CA LEU A 140 -10.84 -2.53 -10.70
C LEU A 140 -9.40 -2.39 -11.22
N ALA A 141 -8.39 -2.54 -10.37
CA ALA A 141 -6.99 -2.52 -10.80
C ALA A 141 -6.60 -3.68 -11.75
N ILE A 142 -7.32 -4.81 -11.68
CA ILE A 142 -7.17 -5.94 -12.61
C ILE A 142 -7.92 -5.65 -13.93
N LEU A 143 -9.07 -4.96 -13.84
CA LEU A 143 -9.94 -4.66 -14.98
C LEU A 143 -9.53 -3.43 -15.79
N ALA A 144 -8.81 -2.47 -15.20
CA ALA A 144 -8.55 -1.15 -15.77
C ALA A 144 -7.67 -1.14 -17.05
N GLY A 145 -7.17 -2.28 -17.54
CA GLY A 145 -6.45 -2.35 -18.80
C GLY A 145 -5.14 -1.56 -18.82
N GLY A 146 -4.36 -1.69 -19.90
CA GLY A 146 -3.04 -1.09 -20.01
C GLY A 146 -3.08 0.45 -20.01
N LEU A 147 -2.20 1.08 -19.22
CA LEU A 147 -1.95 2.52 -19.34
C LEU A 147 -1.41 2.87 -20.73
N PRO A 148 -1.79 4.03 -21.29
CA PRO A 148 -1.23 4.52 -22.54
C PRO A 148 0.29 4.67 -22.46
N ASP A 149 0.97 4.44 -23.58
CA ASP A 149 2.42 4.59 -23.67
C ASP A 149 2.84 6.02 -23.29
N GLY A 150 3.92 6.12 -22.49
CA GLY A 150 4.41 7.41 -21.95
C GLY A 150 3.73 7.88 -20.66
N ALA A 151 2.64 7.25 -20.21
CA ALA A 151 2.03 7.56 -18.90
C ALA A 151 2.78 6.94 -17.71
N ARG A 152 3.69 6.00 -17.97
CA ARG A 152 4.47 5.30 -16.95
C ARG A 152 5.73 6.10 -16.59
N CYS A 153 6.05 6.10 -15.30
CA CYS A 153 7.36 6.44 -14.80
C CYS A 153 8.14 5.15 -14.64
N VAL A 154 9.03 4.89 -15.59
CA VAL A 154 9.82 3.67 -15.67
C VAL A 154 11.24 3.96 -15.23
N THR A 155 11.80 3.05 -14.46
CA THR A 155 13.25 2.89 -14.36
C THR A 155 13.75 2.34 -15.69
N GLU A 156 14.66 3.06 -16.34
CA GLU A 156 15.44 2.51 -17.47
C GLU A 156 16.27 1.30 -17.01
#